data_AF-A0A1J1LLF0-F1
#
_entry.id   AF-A0A1J1LLF0-F1
#
_cell.length_a   1.000
_cell.length_b   1.000
_cell.length_c   1.000
_cell.angle_alpha   90.00
_cell.angle_beta   90.00
_cell.angle_gamma   90.00
#
_symmetry.space_group_name_H-M   'P 1'
#
loop_
_entity.id
_entity.type
_entity.pdbx_description
1 polymer ?
#
loop_
_entity_poly.entity_id
_entity_poly.type
_entity_poly.pdbx_seq_one_letter_code
_entity_poly.pdbx_strand_id
1 'polypeptide(L)'
;MIKDDISNQNSSESNFSIAEKFSFSIAIVILGLLLGLVIYSWRIQKHKPPVLTLGQREMIRQEQEQFYIPFTVINEGGETAQSVQVIGEFYLNGTVIEQGEQQIDYLSGGESASGAFIFSHNPQEGEVRIRVASYKLP
;
A
#
# COMPACT_ATOMS: atom_id res chain seq x y z
N MET A 1 35.75 64.55 -43.54
CA MET A 1 36.67 63.45 -43.86
C MET A 1 36.49 62.39 -42.78
N ILE A 2 35.87 61.26 -43.18
CA ILE A 2 35.99 59.92 -42.59
C ILE A 2 35.32 59.75 -41.19
N LYS A 3 34.09 59.21 -41.11
CA LYS A 3 33.70 57.77 -41.11
C LYS A 3 34.05 57.07 -39.78
N ASP A 4 33.02 56.75 -39.01
CA ASP A 4 32.59 55.36 -38.67
C ASP A 4 33.19 55.03 -37.27
N ASP A 5 32.45 54.64 -36.23
CA ASP A 5 31.62 53.45 -36.15
C ASP A 5 30.53 53.58 -35.06
N ILE A 6 29.27 53.51 -35.49
CA ILE A 6 28.18 52.96 -34.67
C ILE A 6 27.89 51.58 -35.27
N SER A 7 28.37 50.52 -34.62
CA SER A 7 27.85 49.15 -34.76
C SER A 7 27.74 48.61 -33.33
N ASN A 8 26.58 48.63 -32.68
CA ASN A 8 25.39 47.83 -32.96
C ASN A 8 25.75 46.39 -33.36
N GLN A 9 25.56 45.44 -32.43
CA GLN A 9 24.51 44.42 -32.53
C GLN A 9 24.68 43.45 -31.34
N ASN A 10 23.81 43.58 -30.35
CA ASN A 10 23.46 42.52 -29.43
C ASN A 10 22.86 41.37 -30.25
N SER A 11 23.57 40.26 -30.38
CA SER A 11 22.97 39.01 -30.81
C SER A 11 23.76 37.84 -30.22
N SER A 12 23.55 37.61 -28.93
CA SER A 12 23.81 36.30 -28.33
C SER A 12 22.78 35.33 -28.91
N GLU A 13 23.02 34.82 -30.12
CA GLU A 13 22.29 33.65 -30.62
C GLU A 13 22.67 32.46 -29.73
N SER A 14 21.82 32.17 -28.74
CA SER A 14 21.89 30.98 -27.93
C SER A 14 21.60 29.77 -28.81
N ASN A 15 22.65 29.26 -29.47
CA ASN A 15 22.61 28.00 -30.18
C ASN A 15 22.48 26.86 -29.17
N PHE A 16 21.25 26.50 -28.84
CA PHE A 16 20.95 25.33 -28.01
C PHE A 16 21.67 24.10 -28.55
N SER A 17 22.55 23.52 -27.74
CA SER A 17 23.39 22.38 -28.10
C SER A 17 22.52 21.16 -28.42
N ILE A 18 22.88 20.38 -29.43
CA ILE A 18 22.12 19.18 -29.86
C ILE A 18 21.96 18.18 -28.69
N ALA A 19 22.96 18.11 -27.80
CA ALA A 19 22.90 17.31 -26.57
C ALA A 19 21.85 17.82 -25.57
N GLU A 20 21.65 19.13 -25.48
CA GLU A 20 20.65 19.77 -24.61
C GLU A 20 19.23 19.53 -25.11
N LYS A 21 19.01 19.57 -26.44
CA LYS A 21 17.71 19.23 -27.03
C LYS A 21 17.36 17.75 -26.83
N PHE A 22 18.37 16.88 -26.82
CA PHE A 22 18.20 15.45 -26.58
C PHE A 22 17.83 15.16 -25.12
N SER A 23 18.53 15.75 -24.15
CA SER A 23 18.20 15.61 -22.73
C SER A 23 16.82 16.20 -22.41
N PHE A 24 16.48 17.35 -23.00
CA PHE A 24 15.16 17.96 -22.87
C PHE A 24 14.04 17.07 -23.42
N SER A 25 14.27 16.45 -24.58
CA SER A 25 13.30 15.51 -25.18
C SER A 25 13.11 14.27 -24.30
N ILE A 26 14.18 13.71 -23.76
CA ILE A 26 14.11 12.59 -22.82
C ILE A 26 13.33 12.98 -21.56
N ALA A 27 13.61 14.16 -20.99
CA ALA A 27 12.90 14.65 -19.82
C ALA A 27 11.39 14.80 -20.08
N ILE A 28 11.00 15.34 -21.24
CA ILE A 28 9.59 15.45 -21.64
C ILE A 28 8.94 14.07 -21.79
N VAL A 29 9.64 13.12 -22.40
CA VAL A 29 9.11 11.75 -22.59
C VAL A 29 8.90 11.06 -21.25
N ILE A 30 9.87 11.15 -20.34
CA ILE A 30 9.75 10.60 -18.98
C ILE A 30 8.59 11.26 -18.24
N LEU A 31 8.49 12.59 -18.30
CA LEU A 31 7.41 13.33 -17.65
C LEU A 31 6.03 12.94 -18.22
N GLY A 32 5.92 12.85 -19.54
CA GLY A 32 4.70 12.42 -20.21
C GLY A 32 4.29 10.99 -19.84
N LEU A 33 5.27 10.08 -19.73
CA LEU A 33 5.06 8.71 -19.25
C LEU A 33 4.53 8.69 -17.81
N LEU A 34 5.16 9.43 -16.90
CA LEU A 34 4.73 9.50 -15.50
C LEU A 34 3.30 10.06 -15.37
N LEU A 35 3.00 11.15 -16.07
CA LEU A 35 1.64 11.74 -16.09
C LEU A 35 0.61 10.75 -16.69
N GLY A 36 0.98 10.07 -17.78
CA GLY A 36 0.14 9.04 -18.39
C GLY A 36 -0.16 7.89 -17.43
N LEU A 37 0.84 7.41 -16.69
CA LEU A 37 0.68 6.37 -15.67
C LEU A 37 -0.22 6.82 -14.51
N VAL A 38 -0.12 8.07 -14.06
CA VAL A 38 -0.99 8.61 -13.01
C VAL A 38 -2.45 8.66 -13.49
N ILE A 39 -2.70 9.21 -14.68
CA ILE A 39 -4.05 9.27 -15.27
C ILE A 39 -4.62 7.86 -15.47
N TYR A 40 -3.80 6.93 -15.95
CA TYR A 40 -4.17 5.54 -16.11
C TYR A 40 -4.56 4.90 -14.76
N SER A 41 -3.71 5.07 -13.74
CA SER A 41 -3.97 4.59 -12.38
C SER A 41 -5.30 5.10 -11.83
N TRP A 42 -5.57 6.39 -12.01
CA TRP A 42 -6.81 7.02 -11.55
C TRP A 42 -8.06 6.47 -12.25
N ARG A 43 -7.97 6.10 -13.53
CA ARG A 43 -9.07 5.45 -14.27
C ARG A 43 -9.29 4.00 -13.83
N ILE A 44 -8.25 3.33 -13.33
CA ILE A 44 -8.32 1.95 -12.80
C ILE A 44 -8.86 1.94 -11.36
N GLN A 45 -8.50 2.93 -10.53
CA GLN A 45 -8.96 3.08 -9.15
C GLN A 45 -10.43 3.50 -9.11
N LYS A 46 -11.32 2.53 -9.35
CA LYS A 46 -12.74 2.69 -9.05
C LYS A 46 -12.87 2.91 -7.55
N HIS A 47 -13.52 4.00 -7.13
CA HIS A 47 -13.96 4.26 -5.76
C HIS A 47 -14.84 3.10 -5.27
N LYS A 48 -14.19 2.06 -4.78
CA LYS A 48 -14.82 0.91 -4.17
C LYS A 48 -14.57 1.01 -2.68
N PRO A 49 -15.61 0.88 -1.84
CA PRO A 49 -15.43 0.89 -0.40
C PRO A 49 -14.44 -0.21 0.02
N PRO A 50 -13.82 -0.10 1.20
CA PRO A 50 -12.91 -1.13 1.69
C PRO A 50 -13.60 -2.49 1.75
N VAL A 51 -12.94 -3.52 1.23
CA VAL A 51 -13.41 -4.91 1.29
C VAL A 51 -12.31 -5.72 1.96
N LEU A 52 -12.51 -6.04 3.24
CA LEU A 52 -11.49 -6.67 4.07
C LEU A 52 -11.69 -8.19 4.06
N THR A 53 -10.71 -8.90 3.52
CA THR A 53 -10.69 -10.36 3.48
C THR A 53 -9.52 -10.88 4.32
N LEU A 54 -9.67 -12.09 4.88
CA LEU A 54 -8.55 -12.79 5.50
C LEU A 54 -7.82 -13.59 4.43
N GLY A 55 -6.52 -13.37 4.33
CA GLY A 55 -5.62 -14.13 3.49
C GLY A 55 -5.48 -15.59 3.94
N GLN A 56 -4.77 -16.37 3.14
CA GLN A 56 -4.51 -17.77 3.43
C GLN A 56 -3.76 -17.92 4.75
N ARG A 57 -4.13 -18.96 5.53
CA ARG A 57 -3.46 -19.27 6.79
C ARG A 57 -2.04 -19.75 6.50
N GLU A 58 -1.06 -19.02 7.00
CA GLU A 58 0.33 -19.46 7.03
C GLU A 58 0.52 -20.57 8.08
N MET A 59 1.69 -21.21 8.08
CA MET A 59 1.98 -22.30 9.01
C MET A 59 1.98 -21.81 10.46
N ILE A 60 1.26 -22.54 11.31
CA ILE A 60 1.28 -22.32 12.77
C ILE A 60 2.66 -22.65 13.31
N ARG A 61 3.22 -21.74 14.12
CA ARG A 61 4.49 -21.96 14.82
C ARG A 61 4.23 -22.20 16.30
N GLN A 62 4.94 -23.17 16.88
CA GLN A 62 4.93 -23.43 18.32
C GLN A 62 6.30 -23.10 18.91
N GLU A 63 6.33 -22.27 19.94
CA GLU A 63 7.54 -21.90 20.69
C GLU A 63 7.19 -21.85 22.17
N GLN A 64 7.96 -22.53 23.02
CA GLN A 64 7.87 -22.40 24.49
C GLN A 64 6.43 -22.47 25.03
N GLU A 65 5.67 -23.51 24.63
CA GLU A 65 4.26 -23.76 25.00
C GLU A 65 3.23 -22.75 24.46
N GLN A 66 3.65 -21.81 23.62
CA GLN A 66 2.77 -20.86 22.96
C GLN A 66 2.56 -21.21 21.49
N PHE A 67 1.37 -20.92 20.98
CA PHE A 67 0.98 -21.17 19.60
C PHE A 67 0.75 -19.85 18.88
N TYR A 68 1.61 -19.57 17.90
CA TYR A 68 1.56 -18.39 17.07
C TYR A 68 0.71 -18.70 15.84
N ILE A 69 -0.46 -18.07 15.77
CA ILE A 69 -1.42 -18.21 14.68
C ILE A 69 -1.33 -16.96 13.79
N PRO A 70 -0.60 -17.05 12.66
CA PRO A 70 -0.48 -15.92 11.75
C PRO A 70 -1.81 -15.62 11.05
N PHE A 71 -2.00 -14.35 10.71
CA PHE A 71 -3.08 -13.90 9.86
C PHE A 71 -2.59 -12.79 8.94
N THR A 72 -3.28 -12.64 7.81
CA THR A 72 -3.10 -11.52 6.89
C THR A 72 -4.48 -10.96 6.57
N VAL A 73 -4.65 -9.65 6.70
CA VAL A 73 -5.84 -8.93 6.24
C VAL A 73 -5.49 -8.25 4.93
N ILE A 74 -6.35 -8.41 3.91
CA ILE A 74 -6.20 -7.79 2.59
C ILE A 74 -7.37 -6.85 2.38
N ASN A 75 -7.10 -5.62 1.94
CA ASN A 75 -8.13 -4.71 1.49
C ASN A 75 -8.27 -4.82 -0.03
N GLU A 76 -9.21 -5.63 -0.50
CA GLU A 76 -9.54 -5.80 -1.92
C GLU A 76 -10.34 -4.60 -2.49
N GLY A 77 -10.73 -3.67 -1.62
CA GLY A 77 -11.38 -2.41 -1.98
C GLY A 77 -10.40 -1.39 -2.55
N GLY A 78 -10.94 -0.25 -2.97
CA GLY A 78 -10.16 0.88 -3.50
C GLY A 78 -9.85 1.94 -2.45
N GLU A 79 -10.69 2.08 -1.43
CA GLU A 79 -10.56 3.06 -0.37
C GLU A 79 -9.74 2.55 0.82
N THR A 80 -9.17 3.46 1.59
CA THR A 80 -8.40 3.12 2.80
C THR A 80 -9.35 2.80 3.95
N ALA A 81 -9.06 1.74 4.71
CA ALA A 81 -9.67 1.47 6.00
C ALA A 81 -8.74 1.93 7.12
N GLN A 82 -9.31 2.49 8.18
CA GLN A 82 -8.60 2.89 9.40
C GLN A 82 -9.05 2.07 10.58
N SER A 83 -8.18 1.93 11.59
CA SER A 83 -8.49 1.24 12.85
C SER A 83 -9.15 -0.13 12.60
N VAL A 84 -8.59 -0.92 11.68
CA VAL A 84 -9.10 -2.24 11.35
C VAL A 84 -8.87 -3.16 12.54
N GLN A 85 -9.95 -3.60 13.16
CA GLN A 85 -9.91 -4.46 14.33
C GLN A 85 -10.00 -5.92 13.88
N VAL A 86 -9.04 -6.72 14.31
CA VAL A 86 -8.99 -8.17 14.07
C VAL A 86 -9.15 -8.86 15.41
N ILE A 87 -10.04 -9.84 15.46
CA ILE A 87 -10.31 -10.64 16.65
C ILE A 87 -9.93 -12.08 16.36
N GLY A 88 -9.12 -12.66 17.24
CA GLY A 88 -8.80 -14.07 17.29
C GLY A 88 -9.44 -14.71 18.52
N GLU A 89 -10.25 -15.73 18.32
CA GLU A 89 -10.94 -16.47 19.38
C GLU A 89 -10.56 -17.95 19.29
N PHE A 90 -10.22 -18.56 20.41
CA PHE A 90 -10.02 -19.99 20.54
C PHE A 90 -11.24 -20.61 21.25
N TYR A 91 -11.88 -21.54 20.57
CA TYR A 91 -13.06 -22.27 21.04
C TYR A 91 -12.68 -23.68 21.48
N LEU A 92 -13.09 -24.05 22.69
CA LEU A 92 -13.07 -25.43 23.17
C LEU A 92 -14.50 -25.87 23.45
N ASN A 93 -14.94 -26.96 22.83
CA ASN A 93 -16.30 -27.49 22.99
C ASN A 93 -17.39 -26.42 22.77
N GLY A 94 -17.19 -25.54 21.79
CA GLY A 94 -18.14 -24.48 21.43
C GLY A 94 -18.14 -23.24 22.33
N THR A 95 -17.26 -23.18 23.33
CA THR A 95 -17.11 -22.01 24.22
C THR A 95 -15.79 -21.31 23.93
N VAL A 96 -15.80 -19.97 23.85
CA VAL A 96 -14.56 -19.18 23.79
C VAL A 96 -13.86 -19.28 25.14
N ILE A 97 -12.66 -19.87 25.15
CA ILE A 97 -11.85 -19.97 26.37
C ILE A 97 -10.65 -19.01 26.36
N GLU A 98 -10.28 -18.51 25.18
CA GLU A 98 -9.19 -17.54 25.01
C GLU A 98 -9.50 -16.62 23.83
N GLN A 99 -9.18 -15.32 23.96
CA GLN A 99 -9.47 -14.31 22.96
C GLN A 99 -8.34 -13.26 22.93
N GLY A 100 -8.02 -12.77 21.73
CA GLY A 100 -7.12 -11.64 21.53
C GLY A 100 -7.67 -10.65 20.51
N GLU A 101 -7.16 -9.43 20.58
CA GLU A 101 -7.48 -8.34 19.65
C GLU A 101 -6.20 -7.72 19.11
N GLN A 102 -6.20 -7.36 17.83
CA GLN A 102 -5.18 -6.52 17.22
C GLN A 102 -5.84 -5.42 16.38
N GLN A 103 -5.18 -4.27 16.32
CA GLN A 103 -5.59 -3.15 15.48
C GLN A 103 -4.52 -2.88 14.42
N ILE A 104 -4.97 -2.69 13.19
CA ILE A 104 -4.15 -2.15 12.09
C ILE A 104 -4.61 -0.71 11.86
N ASP A 105 -3.70 0.25 12.05
CA ASP A 105 -4.07 1.67 12.05
C ASP A 105 -4.57 2.15 10.70
N TYR A 106 -3.93 1.71 9.62
CA TYR A 106 -4.27 2.06 8.23
C TYR A 106 -4.06 0.86 7.32
N LEU A 107 -5.00 0.65 6.40
CA LEU A 107 -4.91 -0.36 5.36
C LEU A 107 -5.46 0.19 4.04
N SER A 108 -4.57 0.59 3.15
CA SER A 108 -4.89 1.21 1.86
C SER A 108 -5.57 0.22 0.91
N GLY A 109 -6.24 0.74 -0.12
CA GLY A 109 -6.84 -0.12 -1.16
C GLY A 109 -5.77 -0.94 -1.88
N GLY A 110 -5.99 -2.25 -1.98
CA GLY A 110 -5.05 -3.24 -2.52
C GLY A 110 -3.90 -3.62 -1.59
N GLU A 111 -3.83 -3.05 -0.39
CA GLU A 111 -2.78 -3.35 0.59
C GLU A 111 -3.13 -4.60 1.42
N SER A 112 -2.09 -5.24 1.95
CA SER A 112 -2.19 -6.34 2.91
C SER A 112 -1.36 -6.06 4.16
N ALA A 113 -1.89 -6.37 5.33
CA ALA A 113 -1.18 -6.30 6.60
C ALA A 113 -1.22 -7.64 7.33
N SER A 114 -0.11 -8.03 7.93
CA SER A 114 0.05 -9.33 8.58
C SER A 114 0.36 -9.19 10.06
N GLY A 115 -0.08 -10.17 10.84
CA GLY A 115 0.15 -10.24 12.28
C GLY A 115 0.04 -11.68 12.76
N ALA A 116 0.11 -11.87 14.08
CA ALA A 116 -0.12 -13.18 14.69
C ALA A 116 -0.84 -13.01 16.03
N PHE A 117 -1.78 -13.92 16.29
CA PHE A 117 -2.31 -14.14 17.63
C PHE A 117 -1.46 -15.19 18.35
N ILE A 118 -1.26 -15.00 19.64
CA ILE A 118 -0.53 -15.94 20.49
C ILE A 118 -1.54 -16.54 21.45
N PHE A 119 -1.73 -17.86 21.36
CA PHE A 119 -2.60 -18.61 22.25
C PHE A 119 -1.77 -19.53 23.15
N SER A 120 -2.23 -19.73 24.37
CA SER A 120 -1.68 -20.70 25.32
C SER A 120 -2.19 -22.12 25.07
N HIS A 121 -3.32 -22.26 24.38
CA HIS A 121 -3.91 -23.56 24.05
C HIS A 121 -3.52 -24.04 22.65
N ASN A 122 -3.40 -25.36 22.51
CA ASN A 122 -3.06 -25.97 21.23
C ASN A 122 -4.22 -25.81 20.23
N PRO A 123 -4.01 -25.15 19.07
CA PRO A 123 -5.03 -24.96 18.02
C PRO A 123 -5.62 -26.27 17.48
N GLN A 124 -4.97 -27.42 17.70
CA GLN A 124 -5.46 -28.74 17.30
C GLN A 124 -6.47 -29.34 18.29
N GLU A 125 -6.56 -28.84 19.52
CA GLU A 125 -7.49 -29.33 20.55
C GLU A 125 -8.86 -28.67 20.46
N GLY A 126 -8.99 -27.62 19.67
CA GLY A 126 -10.20 -26.83 19.52
C GLY A 126 -10.31 -26.18 18.15
N GLU A 127 -11.02 -25.06 18.09
CA GLU A 127 -11.21 -24.29 16.86
C GLU A 127 -10.71 -22.86 17.06
N VAL A 128 -9.80 -22.41 16.19
CA VAL A 128 -9.38 -21.00 16.13
C VAL A 128 -10.18 -20.28 15.05
N ARG A 129 -10.88 -19.22 15.45
CA ARG A 129 -11.58 -18.32 14.54
C ARG A 129 -10.93 -16.95 14.57
N ILE A 130 -10.45 -16.51 13.41
CA ILE A 130 -9.97 -15.16 13.20
C ILE A 130 -10.96 -14.46 12.30
N ARG A 131 -11.32 -13.21 12.63
CA ARG A 131 -12.20 -12.38 11.82
C ARG A 131 -11.82 -10.91 11.93
N VAL A 132 -12.07 -10.18 10.86
CA VAL A 132 -12.13 -8.71 10.93
C VAL A 132 -13.45 -8.34 11.60
N ALA A 133 -13.37 -7.58 12.69
CA ALA A 133 -14.52 -7.21 13.51
C ALA A 133 -15.09 -5.84 13.12
N SER A 134 -14.23 -4.88 12.81
CA SER A 134 -14.64 -3.52 12.43
C SER A 134 -13.55 -2.77 11.69
N TYR A 135 -13.92 -1.66 11.06
CA TYR A 135 -13.02 -0.65 10.53
C TYR A 135 -13.70 0.73 10.57
N LYS A 136 -12.93 1.79 10.36
CA LYS A 136 -13.38 3.16 10.16
C LYS A 136 -13.01 3.64 8.76
N LEU A 137 -13.78 4.59 8.25
CA LEU A 137 -13.42 5.34 7.04
C LEU A 137 -12.56 6.56 7.45
N PRO A 138 -11.65 7.01 6.57
CA PRO A 138 -10.78 8.16 6.81
C PRO A 138 -11.51 9.50 6.91
#